data_AF-A0A839VAV5-F1
#
_entry.id   AF-A0A839VAV5-F1
#
_cell.length_a   1.000
_cell.length_b   1.000
_cell.length_c   1.000
_cell.angle_alpha   90.00
_cell.angle_beta   90.00
_cell.angle_gamma   90.00
#
_symmetry.space_group_name_H-M   'P 1'
#
loop_
_entity.id
_entity.type
_entity.pdbx_description
1 polymer ?
#
loop_
_entity_poly.entity_id
_entity_poly.type
_entity_poly.pdbx_seq_one_letter_code
_entity_poly.pdbx_strand_id
1 'polypeptide(L)'
;MNHAVTLTRNGNCGLIDRTAPATTPEDDRQTLGEALAAGGARRTRELPIQAEAADPRAWLAQRRHALPASEVEEPAPVRVIEALEAALLEPFDAALARERALFVACRDSPQRQAKVEAFLARKHDRARPNGARHDDSRGSTA
;
A
#
# COMPACT_ATOMS: atom_id res chain seq x y z
N MET A 1 -0.23 12.38 4.46
CA MET A 1 -0.62 12.53 3.05
C MET A 1 -1.25 11.23 2.60
N ASN A 2 -2.41 11.27 1.94
CA ASN A 2 -3.10 10.07 1.46
C ASN A 2 -2.66 9.84 0.00
N HIS A 3 -1.68 8.97 -0.24
CA HIS A 3 -1.14 8.68 -1.57
C HIS A 3 -1.99 7.67 -2.36
N ALA A 4 -3.31 7.76 -2.21
CA ALA A 4 -4.22 6.90 -2.97
C ALA A 4 -4.17 7.31 -4.45
N VAL A 5 -3.87 6.35 -5.32
CA VAL A 5 -3.95 6.57 -6.78
C VAL A 5 -5.42 6.49 -7.19
N THR A 6 -6.00 7.64 -7.54
CA THR A 6 -7.36 7.70 -8.08
C THR A 6 -7.32 7.30 -9.55
N LEU A 7 -8.16 6.33 -9.94
CA LEU A 7 -8.39 5.92 -11.32
C LEU A 7 -9.07 7.06 -12.10
N THR A 8 -8.30 8.05 -12.53
CA THR A 8 -8.73 9.05 -13.51
C THR A 8 -8.21 8.65 -14.89
N ARG A 9 -8.95 9.04 -15.94
CA ARG A 9 -8.75 8.64 -17.35
C ARG A 9 -7.33 8.87 -17.91
N ASN A 10 -6.48 9.67 -17.24
CA ASN A 10 -5.09 9.97 -17.64
C ASN A 10 -4.02 9.48 -16.61
N GLY A 11 -4.41 8.75 -15.57
CA GLY A 11 -3.54 8.29 -14.47
C GLY A 11 -3.29 6.79 -14.44
N ASN A 12 -3.39 6.09 -15.57
CA ASN A 12 -3.18 4.65 -15.59
C ASN A 12 -1.67 4.33 -15.61
N CYS A 13 -1.11 4.02 -14.44
CA CYS A 13 0.24 3.50 -14.27
C CYS A 13 0.37 2.01 -14.65
N GLY A 14 -0.57 1.47 -15.40
CA GLY A 14 -0.59 0.06 -15.83
C GLY A 14 -1.02 -0.92 -14.73
N LEU A 15 -1.56 -0.44 -13.61
CA LEU A 15 -2.06 -1.29 -12.52
C LEU A 15 -3.42 -1.92 -12.84
N ILE A 16 -4.26 -1.22 -13.62
CA ILE A 16 -5.59 -1.69 -14.01
C ILE A 16 -5.67 -1.72 -15.53
N ASP A 17 -5.95 -2.90 -16.09
CA ASP A 17 -6.04 -3.07 -17.54
C ASP A 17 -7.29 -2.39 -18.12
N ARG A 18 -8.43 -2.52 -17.44
CA ARG A 18 -9.74 -2.01 -17.91
C ARG A 18 -10.66 -1.63 -16.75
N THR A 19 -11.51 -0.64 -16.99
CA THR A 19 -12.59 -0.24 -16.06
C THR A 19 -13.94 -0.46 -16.72
N ALA A 20 -14.90 -1.01 -15.98
CA ALA A 20 -16.28 -1.21 -16.40
C ALA A 20 -17.21 -0.15 -15.79
N PRO A 21 -18.33 0.19 -16.44
CA PRO A 21 -19.42 0.91 -15.81
C PRO A 21 -19.96 0.15 -14.60
N ALA A 22 -20.36 0.86 -13.55
CA ALA A 22 -20.87 0.25 -12.31
C ALA A 22 -22.17 -0.56 -12.50
N THR A 23 -22.85 -0.40 -13.63
CA THR A 23 -24.15 -1.02 -13.94
C THR A 23 -24.05 -2.43 -14.52
N THR A 24 -22.91 -2.81 -15.09
CA THR A 24 -22.72 -4.11 -15.77
C THR A 24 -21.35 -4.73 -15.48
N PRO A 25 -20.88 -4.78 -14.22
CA PRO A 25 -19.54 -5.29 -13.93
C PRO A 25 -19.39 -6.79 -14.20
N GLU A 26 -20.45 -7.58 -14.10
CA GLU A 26 -20.42 -9.03 -14.32
C GLU A 26 -20.22 -9.39 -15.79
N ASP A 27 -20.97 -8.75 -16.69
CA ASP A 27 -20.92 -9.00 -18.14
C ASP A 27 -19.54 -8.62 -18.72
N ASP A 28 -19.00 -7.48 -18.27
CA ASP A 28 -17.66 -7.04 -18.66
C ASP A 28 -16.57 -7.98 -18.12
N ARG A 29 -16.71 -8.47 -16.89
CA ARG A 29 -15.78 -9.45 -16.29
C ARG A 29 -15.83 -10.79 -17.02
N GLN A 30 -17.02 -11.26 -17.40
CA GLN A 30 -17.20 -12.49 -18.15
C GLN A 30 -16.53 -12.40 -19.52
N THR A 31 -16.81 -11.31 -20.26
CA THR A 31 -16.21 -11.04 -21.57
C THR A 31 -14.68 -10.97 -21.48
N LEU A 32 -14.14 -10.32 -20.45
CA LEU A 32 -12.69 -10.27 -20.21
C LEU A 32 -12.12 -11.66 -19.89
N GLY A 33 -12.82 -12.45 -19.08
CA GLY A 33 -12.42 -13.81 -18.74
C GLY A 33 -12.31 -14.71 -19.97
N GLU A 34 -13.29 -14.63 -20.87
CA GLU A 34 -13.29 -15.35 -22.16
C GLU A 34 -12.13 -14.91 -23.06
N ALA A 35 -11.88 -13.60 -23.16
CA ALA A 35 -10.76 -13.07 -23.92
C ALA A 35 -9.39 -13.53 -23.36
N LEU A 36 -9.22 -13.54 -22.03
CA LEU A 36 -8.00 -14.02 -21.37
C LEU A 36 -7.82 -15.53 -21.50
N ALA A 37 -8.92 -16.30 -21.49
CA ALA A 37 -8.87 -17.74 -21.72
C ALA A 37 -8.43 -18.08 -23.15
N ALA A 38 -8.89 -17.30 -24.14
CA ALA A 38 -8.53 -17.47 -25.54
C ALA A 38 -7.11 -16.95 -25.88
N GLY A 39 -6.72 -15.80 -25.33
CA GLY A 39 -5.47 -15.11 -25.64
C GLY A 39 -4.31 -15.35 -24.66
N GLY A 40 -4.58 -16.01 -23.53
CA GLY A 40 -3.64 -16.15 -22.41
C GLY A 40 -3.55 -14.90 -21.54
N ALA A 41 -3.32 -15.11 -20.24
CA ALA A 41 -3.10 -14.02 -19.29
C ALA A 41 -1.61 -13.64 -19.22
N ARG A 42 -1.32 -12.33 -19.22
CA ARG A 42 0.04 -11.81 -19.00
C ARG A 42 0.49 -12.14 -17.58
N ARG A 43 1.63 -12.80 -17.43
CA ARG A 43 2.21 -13.11 -16.11
C ARG A 43 3.16 -12.01 -15.68
N THR A 44 2.74 -11.16 -14.74
CA THR A 44 3.56 -10.06 -14.23
C THR A 44 4.91 -10.51 -13.69
N ARG A 45 4.98 -11.69 -13.06
CA ARG A 45 6.25 -12.29 -12.57
C ARG A 45 7.29 -12.58 -13.65
N GLU A 46 6.88 -12.69 -14.90
CA GLU A 46 7.76 -12.96 -16.05
C GLU A 46 8.15 -11.67 -16.78
N LEU A 47 7.60 -10.52 -16.39
CA LEU A 47 7.95 -9.23 -16.99
C LEU A 47 9.23 -8.68 -16.35
N PRO A 48 10.11 -8.07 -17.14
CA PRO A 48 11.22 -7.31 -16.59
C PRO A 48 10.67 -6.08 -15.84
N ILE A 49 11.36 -5.69 -14.77
CA ILE A 49 11.04 -4.45 -14.06
C ILE A 49 11.30 -3.27 -15.01
N GLN A 50 10.27 -2.48 -15.26
CA GLN A 50 10.36 -1.25 -16.04
C GLN A 50 10.70 -0.11 -15.08
N ALA A 51 11.86 0.49 -15.27
CA ALA A 51 12.28 1.67 -14.52
C ALA A 51 12.56 2.82 -15.48
N GLU A 52 11.97 3.98 -15.21
CA GLU A 52 12.18 5.19 -16.00
C GLU A 52 13.57 5.80 -15.75
N ALA A 53 14.12 5.59 -14.55
CA ALA A 53 15.46 6.06 -14.20
C ALA A 53 16.52 5.30 -15.01
N ALA A 54 17.46 6.03 -15.60
CA ALA A 54 18.61 5.45 -16.31
C ALA A 54 19.46 4.53 -15.41
N ASP A 55 19.57 4.88 -14.13
CA ASP A 55 20.15 4.02 -13.09
C ASP A 55 19.16 3.89 -11.91
N PRO A 56 18.31 2.84 -11.92
CA PRO A 56 17.32 2.60 -10.87
C PRO A 56 17.95 2.34 -9.50
N ARG A 57 19.17 1.80 -9.46
CA ARG A 57 19.88 1.51 -8.20
C ARG A 57 20.40 2.79 -7.57
N ALA A 58 21.03 3.66 -8.36
CA ALA A 58 21.46 4.97 -7.87
C ALA A 58 20.28 5.79 -7.37
N TRP A 59 19.13 5.70 -8.05
CA TRP A 59 17.90 6.33 -7.60
C TRP A 59 17.42 5.80 -6.25
N LEU A 60 17.40 4.48 -6.04
CA LEU A 60 17.03 3.87 -4.75
C LEU A 60 18.01 4.28 -3.63
N ALA A 61 19.31 4.31 -3.90
CA ALA A 61 20.31 4.76 -2.95
C ALA A 61 20.06 6.22 -2.53
N GLN A 62 19.78 7.11 -3.49
CA GLN A 62 19.40 8.50 -3.20
C GLN A 62 18.14 8.59 -2.34
N ARG A 63 17.12 7.76 -2.63
CA ARG A 63 15.91 7.70 -1.78
C ARG A 63 16.22 7.27 -0.36
N ARG A 64 17.11 6.30 -0.17
CA ARG A 64 17.55 5.85 1.16
C ARG A 64 18.23 6.97 1.94
N HIS A 65 19.11 7.72 1.29
CA HIS A 65 19.81 8.86 1.90
C HIS A 65 18.89 10.06 2.20
N ALA A 66 17.80 10.20 1.45
CA ALA A 66 16.83 11.28 1.63
C ALA A 66 15.78 11.00 2.72
N LEU A 67 15.78 9.80 3.33
CA LEU A 67 14.85 9.48 4.41
C LEU A 67 15.11 10.38 5.63
N PRO A 68 14.08 10.99 6.23
CA PRO A 68 14.24 11.74 7.47
C PRO A 68 14.64 10.79 8.61
N ALA A 69 15.34 11.31 9.63
CA ALA A 69 15.82 10.49 10.76
C ALA A 69 14.71 9.67 11.44
N SER A 70 13.51 10.26 11.58
CA SER A 70 12.34 9.58 12.14
C SER A 70 11.88 8.36 11.33
N GLU A 71 12.10 8.37 10.01
CA GLU A 71 11.78 7.25 9.12
C GLU A 71 12.93 6.24 9.00
N VAL A 72 14.14 6.62 9.37
CA VAL A 72 15.28 5.69 9.50
C VAL A 72 15.16 4.89 10.80
N GLU A 73 14.71 5.52 11.88
CA GLU A 73 14.40 4.84 13.16
C GLU A 73 13.21 3.88 13.04
N GLU A 74 12.33 4.14 12.07
CA GLU A 74 11.31 3.19 11.67
C GLU A 74 11.89 2.18 10.68
N PRO A 75 11.81 0.86 10.94
CA PRO A 75 12.49 -0.06 10.07
C PRO A 75 11.78 -0.27 8.71
N ALA A 76 10.50 0.11 8.58
CA ALA A 76 9.72 -0.18 7.39
C ALA A 76 10.17 0.59 6.13
N PRO A 77 10.37 1.93 6.15
CA PRO A 77 10.80 2.68 4.96
C PRO A 77 12.14 2.19 4.38
N VAL A 78 13.13 1.94 5.25
CA VAL A 78 14.44 1.43 4.83
C VAL A 78 14.32 0.03 4.20
N ARG A 79 13.54 -0.86 4.82
CA ARG A 79 13.37 -2.24 4.34
C ARG A 79 12.61 -2.35 3.02
N VAL A 80 11.69 -1.42 2.73
CA VAL A 80 11.03 -1.35 1.42
C VAL A 80 12.07 -1.05 0.33
N ILE A 81 12.99 -0.12 0.57
CA ILE A 81 14.07 0.19 -0.38
C ILE A 81 14.96 -1.05 -0.59
N GLU A 82 15.30 -1.77 0.47
CA GLU A 82 16.08 -3.02 0.37
C GLU A 82 15.37 -4.12 -0.42
N ALA A 83 14.04 -4.24 -0.27
CA ALA A 83 13.26 -5.18 -1.06
C ALA A 83 13.24 -4.82 -2.55
N LEU A 84 13.13 -3.53 -2.88
CA LEU A 84 13.21 -3.05 -4.27
C LEU A 84 14.61 -3.26 -4.87
N GLU A 85 15.67 -3.04 -4.09
CA GLU A 85 17.05 -3.34 -4.51
C GLU A 85 17.21 -4.84 -4.81
N ALA A 86 16.67 -5.72 -3.96
CA ALA A 86 16.68 -7.16 -4.20
C ALA A 86 15.95 -7.53 -5.49
N ALA A 87 14.78 -6.93 -5.74
CA ALA A 87 14.00 -7.17 -6.96
C ALA A 87 14.75 -6.78 -8.25
N LEU A 88 15.64 -5.78 -8.18
CA LEU A 88 16.48 -5.38 -9.32
C LEU A 88 17.72 -6.27 -9.53
N LEU A 89 18.18 -6.99 -8.51
CA LEU A 89 19.49 -7.66 -8.51
C LEU A 89 19.41 -9.18 -8.48
N GLU A 90 18.35 -9.72 -7.90
CA GLU A 90 18.21 -11.14 -7.65
C GLU A 90 17.17 -11.75 -8.61
N PRO A 91 17.25 -13.05 -8.92
CA PRO A 91 16.16 -13.76 -9.57
C PRO A 91 14.85 -13.62 -8.78
N PHE A 92 13.72 -13.62 -9.49
CA PHE A 92 12.40 -13.36 -8.91
C PHE A 92 12.12 -14.12 -7.61
N ASP A 93 12.36 -15.43 -7.57
CA ASP A 93 12.05 -16.26 -6.40
C ASP A 93 12.96 -15.92 -5.20
N ALA A 94 14.22 -15.54 -5.44
CA ALA A 94 15.14 -15.10 -4.40
C ALA A 94 14.75 -13.73 -3.83
N ALA A 95 14.44 -12.77 -4.72
CA ALA A 95 13.96 -11.46 -4.34
C ALA A 95 12.66 -11.54 -3.52
N LEU A 96 11.72 -12.42 -3.92
CA LEU A 96 10.47 -12.64 -3.19
C LEU A 96 10.69 -13.24 -1.81
N ALA A 97 11.61 -14.21 -1.69
CA ALA A 97 11.99 -14.77 -0.39
C ALA A 97 12.59 -13.69 0.53
N ARG A 98 13.44 -12.81 -0.03
CA ARG A 98 14.04 -11.68 0.69
C ARG A 98 13.00 -10.65 1.10
N GLU A 99 12.08 -10.26 0.21
CA GLU A 99 10.95 -9.38 0.54
C GLU A 99 10.14 -9.95 1.71
N ARG A 100 9.82 -11.25 1.66
CA ARG A 100 9.09 -11.92 2.74
C ARG A 100 9.82 -11.86 4.08
N ALA A 101 11.14 -12.10 4.09
CA ALA A 101 11.93 -12.03 5.30
C ALA A 101 11.93 -10.61 5.89
N LEU A 102 12.12 -9.60 5.05
CA LEU A 102 12.08 -8.18 5.44
C LEU A 102 10.69 -7.79 5.97
N PHE A 103 9.62 -8.25 5.33
CA PHE A 103 8.24 -8.04 5.76
C PHE A 103 7.99 -8.64 7.14
N VAL A 104 8.41 -9.88 7.39
CA VAL A 104 8.26 -10.53 8.70
C VAL A 104 9.00 -9.75 9.79
N ALA A 105 10.23 -9.30 9.50
CA ALA A 105 10.99 -8.46 10.42
C ALA A 105 10.32 -7.11 10.73
N CYS A 106 9.58 -6.53 9.78
CA CYS A 106 8.75 -5.33 10.02
C CYS A 106 7.50 -5.65 10.83
N ARG A 107 6.81 -6.74 10.49
CA ARG A 107 5.56 -7.17 11.13
C ARG A 107 5.77 -7.42 12.62
N ASP A 108 6.89 -8.05 12.96
CA ASP A 108 7.20 -8.47 14.33
C ASP A 108 7.87 -7.35 15.14
N SER A 109 7.97 -6.14 14.58
CA SER A 109 8.60 -5.01 15.26
C SER A 109 7.66 -4.36 16.30
N PRO A 110 8.19 -3.89 17.45
CA PRO A 110 7.40 -3.16 18.45
C PRO A 110 6.77 -1.86 17.88
N GLN A 111 7.48 -1.18 16.98
CA GLN A 111 7.01 0.04 16.32
C GLN A 111 5.73 -0.22 15.52
N ARG A 112 5.62 -1.38 14.85
CA ARG A 112 4.42 -1.79 14.12
C ARG A 112 3.23 -1.98 15.08
N GLN A 113 3.45 -2.62 16.24
CA GLN A 113 2.40 -2.84 17.23
C GLN A 113 1.82 -1.51 17.73
N ALA A 114 2.69 -0.57 18.14
CA ALA A 114 2.29 0.76 18.58
C ALA A 114 1.49 1.53 17.52
N LYS A 115 1.87 1.42 16.23
CA LYS A 115 1.12 2.04 15.13
C LYS A 115 -0.27 1.44 14.93
N VAL A 116 -0.39 0.11 15.06
CA VAL A 116 -1.70 -0.54 14.95
C VAL A 116 -2.59 -0.16 16.10
N GLU A 117 -2.08 -0.13 17.33
CA GLU A 117 -2.84 0.35 18.49
C GLU A 117 -3.29 1.80 18.32
N ALA A 118 -2.38 2.69 17.91
CA ALA A 118 -2.71 4.09 17.64
C ALA A 118 -3.76 4.24 16.52
N PHE A 119 -3.68 3.43 15.46
CA PHE A 119 -4.68 3.41 14.39
C PHE A 119 -6.06 2.96 14.91
N LEU A 120 -6.10 1.89 15.71
CA LEU A 120 -7.34 1.36 16.28
C LEU A 120 -7.98 2.33 17.27
N ALA A 121 -7.18 2.99 18.11
CA ALA A 121 -7.65 4.03 19.03
C ALA A 121 -8.31 5.19 18.26
N ARG A 122 -7.65 5.70 17.20
CA ARG A 122 -8.20 6.76 16.33
C ARG A 122 -9.51 6.35 15.66
N LYS A 123 -9.63 5.10 15.23
CA LYS A 123 -10.87 4.57 14.64
C LYS A 123 -12.01 4.55 15.66
N HIS A 124 -11.73 4.14 16.89
CA HIS A 124 -12.69 4.10 17.97
C HIS A 124 -13.19 5.51 18.35
N ASP A 125 -12.28 6.50 18.43
CA ASP A 125 -12.66 7.89 18.76
C ASP A 125 -13.51 8.54 17.67
N ARG A 126 -13.25 8.23 16.39
CA ARG A 126 -14.07 8.69 15.26
C ARG A 126 -15.46 8.04 15.22
N ALA A 127 -15.63 6.89 15.85
CA ALA A 127 -16.91 6.17 15.92
C ALA A 127 -17.77 6.57 17.13
N ARG A 128 -17.26 7.41 18.06
CA ARG A 128 -18.07 7.92 19.17
C ARG A 128 -19.21 8.79 18.62
N PRO A 129 -20.49 8.50 18.94
CA PRO A 129 -21.60 9.33 18.50
C PRO A 129 -21.42 10.74 19.08
N ASN A 130 -21.48 11.74 18.20
CA ASN A 130 -21.45 13.15 18.56
C ASN A 130 -22.74 13.49 19.34
N GLY A 131 -22.75 13.29 20.66
CA GLY A 131 -23.97 13.44 21.43
C GLY A 131 -23.86 13.01 22.89
N ALA A 132 -22.95 13.62 23.65
CA ALA A 132 -23.09 13.71 25.11
C ALA A 132 -22.41 15.00 25.59
N ARG A 133 -22.98 16.16 25.22
CA ARG A 133 -22.85 17.32 26.10
C ARG A 133 -23.72 16.98 27.30
N HIS A 134 -23.08 16.61 28.39
CA HIS A 134 -23.74 16.48 29.68
C HIS A 134 -24.10 17.89 30.14
N ASP A 135 -25.33 18.31 29.83
CA ASP A 135 -25.96 19.48 30.43
C ASP A 135 -26.54 19.05 31.79
N ASP A 136 -25.69 19.08 32.81
CA ASP A 136 -26.11 18.98 34.20
C ASP A 136 -26.43 20.38 34.73
N SER A 137 -27.52 20.96 34.22
CA SER A 137 -28.12 22.15 34.84
C SER A 137 -29.63 22.06 34.90
N ARG A 138 -30.15 21.05 35.64
CA ARG A 138 -31.52 21.08 36.15
C ARG A 138 -31.62 20.58 37.59
N GLY A 139 -31.87 21.52 38.49
CA GLY A 139 -32.82 21.34 39.60
C GLY A 139 -32.25 20.77 40.89
N SER A 140 -31.81 21.65 41.79
CA SER A 140 -32.01 21.43 43.22
C SER A 140 -32.73 22.65 43.79
N THR A 141 -34.04 22.57 43.81
CA THR A 141 -34.91 23.31 44.72
C THR A 141 -34.61 22.92 46.16
N ALA A 142 -34.16 23.88 46.97
CA ALA A 142 -34.47 24.02 48.39
C ALA A 142 -34.14 25.45 48.82
#